data_AF-A0AAW5K1N0-F1
#
_entry.id   AF-A0AAW5K1N0-F1
#
_cell.length_a   1.000
_cell.length_b   1.000
_cell.length_c   1.000
_cell.angle_alpha   90.00
_cell.angle_beta   90.00
_cell.angle_gamma   90.00
#
_symmetry.space_group_name_H-M   'P 1'
#
loop_
_entity.id
_entity.type
_entity.pdbx_description
1 polymer ?
#
loop_
_entity_poly.entity_id
_entity_poly.type
_entity_poly.pdbx_seq_one_letter_code
_entity_poly.pdbx_strand_id
1 'polypeptide(L)'
;MEQWKNKGLFAKTLYSLNGLRTAFVTEKAIRHETLGVAAAVTLAIFMGRGWEDIFCVLLASLFPMTVELINTAVERIIDTHFGPAFREEVRIQKDTLSAAVFLSLIIGYGLCIKIIFF
;
A
#
# COMPACT_ATOMS: atom_id res chain seq x y z
N MET A 1 -20.78 18.11 11.43
CA MET A 1 -19.43 17.60 11.11
C MET A 1 -18.51 17.51 12.34
N GLU A 2 -19.05 17.36 13.57
CA GLU A 2 -18.27 17.41 14.82
C GLU A 2 -18.00 16.06 15.50
N GLN A 3 -18.60 14.96 15.04
CA GLN A 3 -18.55 13.66 15.74
C GLN A 3 -17.21 12.92 15.65
N TRP A 4 -16.20 13.49 14.99
CA TRP A 4 -14.90 12.85 14.75
C TRP A 4 -13.79 13.35 15.69
N LYS A 5 -14.03 14.44 16.41
CA LYS A 5 -12.96 15.18 17.11
C LYS A 5 -12.57 14.57 18.47
N ASN A 6 -13.39 13.68 19.06
CA ASN A 6 -13.16 13.05 20.36
C ASN A 6 -13.36 11.53 20.34
N LYS A 7 -12.58 10.82 19.54
CA LYS A 7 -12.50 9.35 19.59
C LYS A 7 -11.12 8.95 20.09
N GLY A 8 -11.09 8.16 21.16
CA GLY A 8 -9.84 7.68 21.78
C GLY A 8 -8.97 6.91 20.79
N LEU A 9 -7.69 6.73 21.12
CA LEU A 9 -6.70 6.05 20.27
C LEU A 9 -7.23 4.70 19.73
N PHE A 10 -7.94 3.95 20.57
CA PHE A 10 -8.59 2.69 20.21
C PHE A 10 -9.58 2.81 19.04
N ALA A 11 -10.43 3.82 19.05
CA ALA A 11 -11.40 4.03 17.97
C ALA A 11 -10.71 4.45 16.66
N LYS A 12 -9.61 5.21 16.73
CA LYS A 12 -8.78 5.53 15.54
C LYS A 12 -8.10 4.29 14.96
N THR A 13 -7.61 3.40 15.81
CA THR A 13 -7.07 2.09 15.39
C THR A 13 -8.13 1.25 14.71
N LEU A 14 -9.35 1.18 15.26
CA LEU A 14 -10.46 0.45 14.64
C LEU A 14 -10.84 1.01 13.26
N TYR A 15 -10.84 2.33 13.07
CA TYR A 15 -11.06 2.91 11.74
C TYR A 15 -9.98 2.54 10.74
N SER A 16 -8.73 2.54 11.18
CA SER A 16 -7.57 2.17 10.34
C SER A 16 -7.66 0.69 9.92
N LEU A 17 -7.99 -0.20 10.86
CA LEU A 17 -8.20 -1.63 10.59
C LEU A 17 -9.39 -1.86 9.66
N ASN A 18 -10.47 -1.10 9.83
CA ASN A 18 -11.61 -1.18 8.92
C ASN A 18 -11.23 -0.71 7.51
N GLY A 19 -10.45 0.37 7.40
CA GLY A 19 -9.92 0.85 6.12
C GLY A 19 -9.08 -0.21 5.39
N LEU A 20 -8.16 -0.86 6.11
CA LEU A 20 -7.36 -1.96 5.57
C LEU A 20 -8.24 -3.14 5.13
N ARG A 21 -9.22 -3.53 5.96
CA ARG A 21 -10.16 -4.61 5.62
C ARG A 21 -10.96 -4.28 4.37
N THR A 22 -11.52 -3.07 4.28
CA THR A 22 -12.28 -2.63 3.10
C THR A 22 -11.41 -2.67 1.86
N ALA A 23 -10.20 -2.08 1.92
CA ALA A 23 -9.27 -2.06 0.80
C ALA A 23 -8.88 -3.48 0.35
N PHE A 24 -8.63 -4.40 1.28
CA PHE A 24 -8.31 -5.80 0.96
C PHE A 24 -9.47 -6.53 0.25
N VAL A 25 -10.72 -6.25 0.63
CA VAL A 25 -11.90 -6.88 0.02
C VAL A 25 -12.21 -6.28 -1.34
N THR A 26 -12.10 -4.95 -1.50
CA THR A 26 -12.52 -4.25 -2.71
C THR A 26 -11.43 -4.20 -3.78
N GLU A 27 -10.17 -4.07 -3.38
CA GLU A 27 -9.06 -3.84 -4.31
C GLU A 27 -8.29 -5.11 -4.63
N LYS A 28 -8.13 -5.39 -5.93
CA LYS A 28 -7.24 -6.46 -6.38
C LYS A 28 -5.78 -6.12 -6.09
N ALA A 29 -5.34 -4.88 -6.32
CA ALA A 29 -3.95 -4.47 -6.13
C ALA A 29 -3.48 -4.69 -4.68
N ILE A 30 -4.28 -4.30 -3.68
CA ILE A 30 -3.98 -4.51 -2.26
C ILE A 30 -3.80 -6.00 -1.90
N ARG A 31 -4.55 -6.90 -2.53
CA ARG A 31 -4.36 -8.35 -2.34
C ARG A 31 -3.04 -8.84 -2.93
N HIS A 32 -2.64 -8.33 -4.09
CA HIS A 32 -1.33 -8.64 -4.68
C HIS A 32 -0.21 -8.14 -3.77
N GLU A 33 -0.31 -6.92 -3.24
CA GLU A 33 0.69 -6.42 -2.29
C GLU A 33 0.73 -7.22 -0.99
N THR A 34 -0.42 -7.66 -0.48
CA THR A 34 -0.46 -8.51 0.72
C THR A 34 0.26 -9.83 0.49
N LEU A 35 0.06 -10.45 -0.68
CA LEU A 35 0.78 -11.65 -1.10
C LEU A 35 2.27 -11.37 -1.30
N GLY A 36 2.63 -10.22 -1.87
CA GLY A 36 4.01 -9.81 -2.04
C GLY A 36 4.76 -9.62 -0.71
N VAL A 37 4.13 -8.97 0.27
CA VAL A 37 4.64 -8.86 1.65
C VAL A 37 4.85 -10.24 2.26
N ALA A 38 3.82 -11.10 2.21
CA ALA A 38 3.90 -12.44 2.76
C ALA A 38 5.03 -13.26 2.10
N ALA A 39 5.12 -13.22 0.77
CA ALA A 39 6.15 -13.92 0.02
C ALA A 39 7.57 -13.42 0.34
N ALA A 40 7.77 -12.11 0.41
CA ALA A 40 9.07 -11.52 0.73
C ALA A 40 9.54 -11.91 2.15
N VAL A 41 8.65 -11.85 3.13
CA VAL A 41 8.95 -12.24 4.51
C VAL A 41 9.22 -13.74 4.63
N THR A 42 8.38 -14.58 4.02
CA THR A 42 8.59 -16.04 4.00
C THR A 42 9.91 -16.39 3.33
N LEU A 43 10.27 -15.72 2.23
CA LEU A 43 11.53 -15.93 1.54
C LEU A 43 12.74 -15.51 2.40
N ALA A 44 12.68 -14.37 3.09
CA ALA A 44 13.73 -13.94 4.00
C ALA A 44 13.97 -14.95 5.13
N ILE A 45 12.89 -15.48 5.73
CA ILE A 45 12.96 -16.54 6.74
C ILE A 45 13.56 -17.82 6.15
N PHE A 46 13.10 -18.24 4.97
CA PHE A 46 13.58 -19.45 4.30
C PHE A 46 15.07 -19.36 3.94
N MET A 47 15.56 -18.18 3.61
CA MET A 47 16.98 -17.90 3.35
C MET A 47 17.82 -17.73 4.63
N GLY A 48 17.24 -17.94 5.82
CA GLY A 48 17.97 -17.91 7.08
C GLY A 48 18.45 -16.51 7.49
N ARG A 49 17.78 -15.45 7.03
CA ARG A 49 18.13 -14.06 7.38
C ARG A 49 17.83 -13.80 8.87
N GLY A 50 18.60 -12.89 9.46
CA GLY A 50 18.41 -12.50 10.86
C GLY A 50 17.10 -11.75 11.10
N TRP A 51 16.67 -11.65 12.36
CA TRP A 51 15.42 -10.95 12.72
C TRP A 51 15.40 -9.48 12.31
N GLU A 52 16.56 -8.80 12.35
CA GLU A 52 16.71 -7.42 11.90
C GLU A 52 16.42 -7.30 10.39
N ASP A 53 17.03 -8.16 9.57
CA ASP A 53 16.81 -8.22 8.12
C ASP A 53 15.35 -8.55 7.78
N ILE A 54 14.77 -9.53 8.46
CA ILE A 54 13.36 -9.91 8.28
C ILE A 54 12.44 -8.73 8.60
N PHE A 55 12.71 -7.99 9.68
CA PHE A 55 11.95 -6.81 10.04
C PHE A 55 12.10 -5.69 8.99
N CYS A 56 13.31 -5.47 8.48
CA CYS A 56 13.54 -4.52 7.38
C CYS A 56 12.81 -4.93 6.10
N VAL A 57 12.78 -6.22 5.74
CA VAL A 57 12.01 -6.75 4.60
C VAL A 57 10.51 -6.52 4.80
N LEU A 58 10.00 -6.76 6.00
CA LEU A 58 8.59 -6.49 6.33
C LEU A 58 8.27 -5.00 6.12
N LEU A 59 9.08 -4.09 6.67
CA LEU A 59 8.85 -2.65 6.52
C LEU A 59 8.97 -2.19 5.06
N ALA A 60 9.98 -2.67 4.32
CA ALA A 60 10.20 -2.31 2.93
C ALA A 60 9.05 -2.80 2.02
N SER A 61 8.53 -4.01 2.26
CA SER A 61 7.40 -4.55 1.49
C SER A 61 6.05 -3.91 1.84
N LEU A 62 5.90 -3.29 3.02
CA LEU A 62 4.70 -2.51 3.36
C LEU A 62 4.65 -1.13 2.67
N PHE A 63 5.78 -0.62 2.17
CA PHE A 63 5.83 0.68 1.50
C PHE A 63 4.98 0.74 0.23
N PRO A 64 5.11 -0.21 -0.74
CA PRO A 64 4.22 -0.24 -1.90
C PRO A 64 2.74 -0.36 -1.54
N MET A 65 2.38 -1.20 -0.57
CA MET A 65 1.00 -1.32 -0.08
C MET A 65 0.46 0.03 0.43
N THR A 66 1.29 0.80 1.12
CA THR A 66 0.91 2.12 1.63
C THR A 66 0.63 3.09 0.49
N VAL A 67 1.49 3.10 -0.53
CA VAL A 67 1.32 3.97 -1.72
C VAL A 67 0.10 3.53 -2.52
N GLU A 68 -0.17 2.24 -2.65
CA GLU A 68 -1.37 1.70 -3.33
C GLU A 68 -2.67 2.11 -2.63
N LEU A 69 -2.70 2.10 -1.29
CA LEU A 69 -3.85 2.60 -0.52
C LEU A 69 -4.11 4.09 -0.77
N ILE A 70 -3.04 4.89 -0.87
CA ILE A 70 -3.13 6.31 -1.21
C ILE A 70 -3.63 6.47 -2.64
N ASN A 71 -3.06 5.72 -3.61
CA ASN A 71 -3.49 5.69 -5.01
C ASN A 71 -5.00 5.42 -5.11
N THR A 72 -5.47 4.32 -4.51
CA THR A 72 -6.90 3.96 -4.50
C THR A 72 -7.76 5.06 -3.88
N ALA A 73 -7.33 5.65 -2.76
CA ALA A 73 -8.10 6.71 -2.11
C ALA A 73 -8.24 7.96 -3.00
N VAL A 74 -7.16 8.37 -3.67
CA VAL A 74 -7.16 9.52 -4.58
C VAL A 74 -7.94 9.21 -5.86
N GLU A 75 -7.81 8.01 -6.43
CA GLU A 75 -8.59 7.59 -7.59
C GLU A 75 -10.09 7.61 -7.30
N ARG A 76 -10.52 7.16 -6.12
CA ARG A 76 -11.93 7.25 -5.69
C ARG A 76 -12.41 8.69 -5.58
N ILE A 77 -11.58 9.61 -5.09
CA ILE A 77 -11.89 11.05 -5.06
C ILE A 77 -12.05 11.57 -6.48
N ILE A 78 -11.12 11.21 -7.38
CA ILE A 78 -11.14 11.62 -8.78
C ILE A 78 -12.44 11.14 -9.46
N ASP A 79 -12.77 9.86 -9.30
CA ASP A 79 -13.96 9.26 -9.91
C ASP A 79 -15.26 9.85 -9.36
N THR A 80 -15.30 10.18 -8.07
CA THR A 80 -16.49 10.76 -7.43
C THR A 80 -16.75 12.21 -7.85
N HIS A 81 -15.70 13.02 -8.06
CA HIS A 81 -15.83 14.46 -8.31
C HIS A 81 -15.66 14.87 -9.77
N PHE A 82 -14.80 14.16 -10.51
CA PHE A 82 -14.44 14.50 -11.89
C PHE A 82 -14.94 13.46 -12.88
N GLY A 83 -15.32 12.26 -12.43
CA GLY A 83 -15.80 11.18 -13.27
C GLY A 83 -14.66 10.38 -13.92
N PRO A 84 -15.01 9.38 -14.75
CA PRO A 84 -14.05 8.48 -15.38
C PRO A 84 -13.06 9.19 -16.33
N ALA A 85 -11.96 8.50 -16.68
CA ALA A 85 -10.77 9.02 -17.37
C ALA A 85 -10.96 9.45 -18.84
N PHE A 86 -12.15 9.95 -19.20
CA PHE A 86 -12.44 10.48 -20.54
C PHE A 86 -11.87 11.88 -20.77
N ARG A 87 -11.53 12.62 -19.69
CA ARG A 87 -10.84 13.91 -19.78
C ARG A 87 -9.33 13.71 -19.65
N GLU A 88 -8.57 14.44 -20.46
CA GLU A 88 -7.11 14.36 -20.49
C GLU A 88 -6.46 14.66 -19.13
N GLU A 89 -6.97 15.67 -18.41
CA GLU A 89 -6.49 16.02 -17.07
C GLU A 89 -6.68 14.89 -16.06
N VAL A 90 -7.82 14.19 -16.11
CA VAL A 90 -8.13 13.06 -15.23
C VAL A 90 -7.19 11.88 -15.53
N ARG A 91 -6.91 11.63 -16.82
CA ARG A 91 -5.94 10.61 -17.24
C ARG A 91 -4.54 10.92 -16.67
N ILE A 92 -4.06 12.15 -16.84
CA ILE A 92 -2.74 12.58 -16.33
C ILE A 92 -2.64 12.40 -14.81
N GLN A 93 -3.70 12.73 -14.06
CA GLN A 93 -3.74 12.53 -12.61
C GLN A 93 -3.60 11.05 -12.23
N LYS A 94 -4.38 10.17 -12.86
CA LYS A 94 -4.35 8.72 -12.60
C LYS A 94 -3.02 8.08 -13.01
N ASP A 95 -2.49 8.46 -14.16
CA ASP A 95 -1.19 7.97 -14.63
C ASP A 95 -0.05 8.37 -13.68
N THR A 96 -0.11 9.60 -13.13
CA THR A 96 0.87 10.07 -12.15
C THR A 96 0.79 9.29 -10.83
N LEU A 97 -0.41 8.97 -10.36
CA LEU A 97 -0.57 8.13 -9.16
C LEU A 97 -0.07 6.70 -9.39
N SER A 98 -0.37 6.13 -10.57
CA SER A 98 0.14 4.82 -10.98
C SER A 98 1.67 4.81 -11.08
N ALA A 99 2.28 5.89 -11.55
CA ALA A 99 3.74 6.04 -11.57
C ALA A 99 4.34 6.07 -10.15
N ALA A 100 3.66 6.69 -9.18
CA ALA A 100 4.09 6.66 -7.78
C ALA A 100 4.07 5.24 -7.20
N VAL A 101 3.01 4.47 -7.48
CA VAL A 101 2.94 3.04 -7.12
C VAL A 101 4.10 2.29 -7.75
N PHE A 102 4.35 2.46 -9.04
CA PHE A 102 5.45 1.80 -9.74
C PHE A 102 6.83 2.07 -9.10
N LEU A 103 7.13 3.33 -8.80
CA LEU A 103 8.38 3.69 -8.12
C LEU A 103 8.45 3.07 -6.72
N SER A 104 7.33 3.03 -5.99
CA SER A 104 7.28 2.41 -4.67
C SER A 104 7.60 0.92 -4.71
N LEU A 105 7.15 0.20 -5.75
CA LEU A 105 7.46 -1.22 -5.97
C LEU A 105 8.96 -1.44 -6.17
N ILE A 106 9.59 -0.62 -7.02
CA ILE A 106 11.04 -0.70 -7.28
C ILE A 106 11.82 -0.48 -5.99
N ILE A 107 11.44 0.53 -5.19
CA ILE A 107 12.12 0.85 -3.93
C ILE A 107 11.91 -0.28 -2.92
N GLY A 108 10.65 -0.61 -2.63
CA GLY A 108 10.30 -1.59 -1.58
C GLY A 108 10.84 -2.98 -1.89
N TYR A 109 10.47 -3.56 -3.03
CA TYR A 109 10.92 -4.90 -3.39
C TYR A 109 12.38 -4.95 -3.84
N GLY A 110 12.94 -3.85 -4.37
CA GLY A 110 14.38 -3.75 -4.63
C GLY A 110 15.21 -3.83 -3.35
N LEU A 111 14.78 -3.16 -2.27
CA LEU A 111 15.39 -3.29 -0.96
C LEU A 111 15.22 -4.71 -0.39
N CYS A 112 14.04 -5.32 -0.54
CA CYS A 112 13.83 -6.72 -0.15
C CYS A 112 14.83 -7.66 -0.85
N ILE A 113 14.98 -7.54 -2.17
CA ILE A 113 15.93 -8.36 -2.94
C ILE A 113 17.36 -8.13 -2.43
N LYS A 114 17.76 -6.87 -2.21
CA LYS A 114 19.09 -6.56 -1.67
C LYS A 114 19.34 -7.24 -0.32
N ILE A 115 18.38 -7.18 0.60
CA ILE A 115 18.54 -7.74 1.95
C ILE A 115 18.51 -9.27 1.93
N ILE A 116 17.66 -9.86 1.08
CA ILE A 116 17.44 -11.31 1.03
C ILE A 116 18.58 -12.04 0.33
N PHE A 117 19.20 -11.46 -0.70
CA PHE A 117 20.16 -12.15 -1.56
C PHE A 117 21.60 -11.67 -1.46
N PHE A 118 21.83 -10.47 -0.93
CA PHE A 118 23.17 -9.89 -0.75
C PHE A 118 23.44 -9.61 0.73
#